data_AF-A0A0G0H1I6-F1
#
_entry.id   AF-A0A0G0H1I6-F1
#
_cell.length_a   1.000
_cell.length_b   1.000
_cell.length_c   1.000
_cell.angle_alpha   90.00
_cell.angle_beta   90.00
_cell.angle_gamma   90.00
#
_symmetry.space_group_name_H-M   'P 1'
#
loop_
_entity.id
_entity.type
_entity.pdbx_description
1 polymer ?
#
loop_
_entity_poly.entity_id
_entity_poly.type
_entity_poly.pdbx_seq_one_letter_code
_entity_poly.pdbx_strand_id
1 'polypeptide(L)'
;MERIRLQNITNPKEANIFLKDIFIPKFNERFSVIPAKVGDSHRELTKQDTQNLNRIFSVQSLRTINQDFTIQFKTKWYQLKEIQPTTVRPKEHVIIEEWIDGTLHFNLRGYDLPHFPLPERPLKMKTNPTILTTHKLNWKAPVNRLWELS
;
A
#
# COMPACT_ATOMS: atom_id res chain seq x y z
N MET A 1 -25.31 2.08 12.88
CA MET A 1 -24.60 2.66 14.03
C MET A 1 -25.50 2.87 15.26
N GLU A 2 -26.78 3.27 15.11
CA GLU A 2 -27.71 3.54 16.23
C GLU A 2 -27.77 2.45 17.32
N ARG A 3 -27.91 1.16 16.95
CA ARG A 3 -28.18 0.08 17.92
C ARG A 3 -26.99 -0.28 18.83
N ILE A 4 -25.76 -0.07 18.36
CA ILE A 4 -24.54 -0.29 19.16
C ILE A 4 -24.39 0.85 20.18
N ARG A 5 -24.69 2.09 19.75
CA ARG A 5 -24.73 3.26 20.63
C ARG A 5 -25.79 3.13 21.73
N LEU A 6 -26.98 2.62 21.40
CA LEU A 6 -28.05 2.36 22.37
C LEU A 6 -27.68 1.32 23.44
N GLN A 7 -26.69 0.45 23.16
CA GLN A 7 -26.19 -0.55 24.09
C GLN A 7 -24.95 -0.06 24.86
N ASN A 8 -24.54 1.20 24.68
CA ASN A 8 -23.33 1.80 25.26
C ASN A 8 -22.05 1.00 24.99
N ILE A 9 -22.00 0.25 23.88
CA ILE A 9 -20.82 -0.53 23.51
C ILE A 9 -19.79 0.40 22.90
N THR A 10 -18.62 0.48 23.53
CA THR A 10 -17.50 1.34 23.11
C THR A 10 -16.34 0.56 22.52
N ASN A 11 -16.33 -0.77 22.72
CA ASN A 11 -15.23 -1.66 22.36
C ASN A 11 -15.56 -2.51 21.11
N PRO A 12 -14.67 -2.60 20.10
CA PRO A 12 -14.87 -3.44 18.92
C PRO A 12 -15.13 -4.92 19.24
N LYS A 13 -14.51 -5.46 20.30
CA LYS A 13 -14.72 -6.87 20.69
C LYS A 13 -16.15 -7.13 21.14
N GLU A 14 -16.67 -6.29 22.03
CA GLU A 14 -18.06 -6.35 22.50
C GLU A 14 -19.05 -6.09 21.36
N ALA A 15 -18.72 -5.18 20.44
CA ALA A 15 -19.54 -4.93 19.26
C ALA A 15 -19.65 -6.18 18.37
N ASN A 16 -18.56 -6.91 18.17
CA ASN A 16 -18.57 -8.15 17.39
C ASN A 16 -19.43 -9.25 18.04
N ILE A 17 -19.40 -9.37 19.38
CA ILE A 17 -20.23 -10.30 20.13
C ILE A 17 -21.71 -9.91 19.99
N PHE A 18 -22.05 -8.65 20.26
CA PHE A 18 -23.41 -8.13 20.12
C PHE A 18 -23.96 -8.34 18.70
N LEU A 19 -23.13 -8.11 17.68
CA LEU A 19 -23.52 -8.31 16.29
C LEU A 19 -23.93 -9.76 16.02
N LYS A 20 -23.08 -10.72 16.42
CA LYS A 20 -23.29 -12.15 16.19
C LYS A 20 -24.45 -12.72 16.99
N ASP A 21 -24.51 -12.40 18.27
CA ASP A 21 -25.37 -13.14 19.20
C ASP A 21 -26.76 -12.49 19.35
N ILE A 22 -26.86 -11.17 19.14
CA ILE A 22 -28.08 -10.41 19.43
C ILE A 22 -28.65 -9.75 18.17
N PHE A 23 -27.83 -8.97 17.46
CA PHE A 23 -28.32 -8.15 16.36
C PHE A 23 -28.71 -8.99 15.14
N ILE A 24 -27.82 -9.86 14.65
CA ILE A 24 -28.06 -10.69 13.46
C ILE A 24 -29.29 -11.58 13.65
N PRO A 25 -29.45 -12.35 14.75
CA PRO A 25 -30.63 -13.18 14.95
C PRO A 25 -31.94 -12.38 14.97
N LYS A 26 -31.98 -11.28 15.75
CA LYS A 26 -33.17 -10.41 15.87
C LYS A 26 -33.49 -9.67 14.57
N PHE A 27 -32.48 -9.36 13.76
CA PHE A 27 -32.67 -8.75 12.45
C PHE A 27 -33.24 -9.77 11.46
N ASN A 28 -32.66 -10.96 11.41
CA ASN A 28 -33.11 -12.04 10.54
C ASN A 28 -34.54 -12.47 10.88
N GLU A 29 -34.93 -12.51 12.16
CA GLU A 29 -36.32 -12.80 12.56
C GLU A 29 -37.34 -11.85 11.94
N ARG A 30 -36.99 -10.56 11.81
CA ARG A 30 -37.91 -9.53 11.30
C ARG A 30 -37.89 -9.37 9.79
N PHE A 31 -36.75 -9.60 9.16
CA PHE A 31 -36.50 -9.22 7.78
C PHE A 31 -36.05 -10.37 6.87
N SER A 32 -35.80 -11.56 7.42
CA SER A 32 -35.46 -12.71 6.58
C SER A 32 -36.71 -13.21 5.86
N VAL A 33 -36.58 -13.40 4.56
CA VAL A 33 -37.61 -13.95 3.69
C VAL A 33 -37.11 -15.29 3.18
N ILE A 34 -38.01 -16.28 3.12
CA ILE A 34 -37.68 -17.60 2.58
C ILE A 34 -37.26 -17.41 1.11
N PRO A 35 -36.08 -17.91 0.71
CA PRO A 35 -35.62 -17.76 -0.66
C PRO A 35 -36.55 -18.49 -1.62
N ALA A 36 -36.82 -17.90 -2.80
CA ALA A 36 -37.69 -18.48 -3.82
C ALA A 36 -37.18 -19.83 -4.35
N LYS A 37 -35.87 -20.07 -4.26
CA LYS A 37 -35.24 -21.35 -4.58
C LYS A 37 -34.28 -21.70 -3.46
N VAL A 38 -34.50 -22.85 -2.82
CA VAL A 38 -33.62 -23.36 -1.78
C VAL A 38 -32.38 -23.93 -2.46
N GLY A 39 -31.26 -23.25 -2.35
CA GLY A 39 -29.99 -23.68 -2.93
C GLY A 39 -28.90 -22.67 -2.65
N ASP A 40 -27.68 -23.17 -2.49
CA ASP A 40 -26.50 -22.31 -2.44
C ASP A 40 -26.25 -21.73 -3.84
N SER A 41 -26.33 -20.40 -3.95
CA SER A 41 -26.06 -19.67 -5.20
C SER A 41 -24.64 -19.09 -5.22
N HIS A 42 -23.82 -19.38 -4.21
CA HIS A 42 -22.44 -18.96 -4.17
C HIS A 42 -21.61 -19.72 -5.21
N ARG A 43 -20.71 -18.99 -5.87
CA ARG A 43 -19.71 -19.57 -6.77
C ARG A 43 -18.57 -20.13 -5.92
N GLU A 44 -18.15 -21.37 -6.20
CA GLU A 44 -16.94 -21.91 -5.61
C GLU A 44 -15.73 -21.03 -5.94
N LEU A 45 -14.85 -20.85 -4.96
CA LEU A 45 -13.61 -20.12 -5.16
C LEU A 45 -12.70 -20.94 -6.09
N THR A 46 -12.21 -20.30 -7.15
CA THR A 46 -11.17 -20.91 -7.98
C THR A 46 -9.83 -20.89 -7.23
N LYS A 47 -8.88 -21.73 -7.65
CA LYS A 47 -7.51 -21.70 -7.10
C LYS A 47 -6.88 -20.31 -7.18
N GLN A 48 -7.18 -19.56 -8.24
CA GLN A 48 -6.70 -18.20 -8.43
C GLN A 48 -7.35 -17.22 -7.45
N ASP A 49 -8.64 -17.37 -7.15
CA ASP A 49 -9.32 -16.56 -6.13
C ASP A 49 -8.68 -16.77 -4.75
N THR A 50 -8.41 -18.02 -4.39
CA THR A 50 -7.78 -18.35 -3.09
C THR A 50 -6.37 -17.79 -3.00
N GLN A 51 -5.58 -17.83 -4.08
CA GLN A 51 -4.23 -17.26 -4.11
C GLN A 51 -4.23 -15.72 -4.00
N ASN A 52 -5.24 -15.05 -4.58
CA ASN A 52 -5.34 -13.60 -4.55
C ASN A 52 -6.03 -13.06 -3.28
N LEU A 53 -6.55 -13.94 -2.42
CA LEU A 53 -7.38 -13.54 -1.28
C LEU A 53 -6.63 -12.61 -0.33
N ASN A 54 -5.38 -12.93 0.00
CA ASN A 54 -4.55 -12.10 0.86
C ASN A 54 -4.32 -10.70 0.26
N ARG A 55 -4.10 -10.64 -1.05
CA ARG A 55 -3.95 -9.39 -1.80
C ARG A 55 -5.24 -8.56 -1.80
N ILE A 56 -6.40 -9.19 -2.00
CA ILE A 56 -7.72 -8.54 -2.02
C ILE A 56 -8.03 -7.91 -0.66
N PHE A 57 -7.72 -8.61 0.43
CA PHE A 57 -7.98 -8.13 1.79
C PHE A 57 -6.80 -7.38 2.43
N SER A 58 -5.76 -7.07 1.67
CA SER A 58 -4.61 -6.32 2.15
C SER A 58 -4.89 -4.82 2.26
N VAL A 59 -4.17 -4.14 3.14
CA VAL A 59 -4.08 -2.67 3.12
C VAL A 59 -3.07 -2.27 2.08
N GLN A 60 -3.53 -1.61 1.01
CA GLN A 60 -2.68 -1.24 -0.12
C GLN A 60 -2.20 0.21 -0.01
N SER A 61 -0.92 0.42 -0.27
CA SER A 61 -0.25 1.72 -0.19
C SER A 61 0.62 1.96 -1.41
N LEU A 62 0.30 2.99 -2.20
CA LEU A 62 1.13 3.39 -3.33
C LEU A 62 2.41 4.08 -2.86
N ARG A 63 3.57 3.61 -3.32
CA ARG A 63 4.88 4.24 -3.08
C ARG A 63 5.66 4.38 -4.36
N THR A 64 6.71 5.20 -4.32
CA THR A 64 7.60 5.44 -5.46
C THR A 64 8.95 4.80 -5.17
N ILE A 65 9.50 4.14 -6.19
CA ILE A 65 10.85 3.57 -6.14
C ILE A 65 11.86 4.70 -6.30
N ASN A 66 12.81 4.80 -5.37
CA ASN A 66 13.86 5.81 -5.42
C ASN A 66 14.90 5.49 -6.51
N GLN A 67 15.80 6.45 -6.75
CA GLN A 67 16.85 6.31 -7.77
C GLN A 67 17.81 5.14 -7.51
N ASP A 68 17.99 4.78 -6.24
CA ASP A 68 18.81 3.69 -5.73
C ASP A 68 18.03 2.38 -5.54
N PHE A 69 16.84 2.26 -6.14
CA PHE A 69 15.94 1.11 -6.01
C PHE A 69 15.51 0.82 -4.56
N THR A 70 15.51 1.85 -3.72
CA THR A 70 14.98 1.76 -2.36
C THR A 70 13.55 2.24 -2.32
N ILE A 71 12.79 1.74 -1.35
CA ILE A 71 11.41 2.14 -1.11
C ILE A 71 11.26 2.46 0.36
N GLN A 72 10.71 3.65 0.64
CA GLN A 72 10.39 4.05 2.00
C GLN A 72 8.95 3.66 2.32
N PHE A 73 8.76 2.95 3.43
CA PHE A 73 7.44 2.61 3.93
C PHE A 73 7.35 2.74 5.44
N LYS A 74 6.42 3.57 5.89
CA LYS A 74 6.31 4.01 7.30
C LYS A 74 7.66 4.56 7.77
N THR A 75 8.24 3.99 8.82
CA THR A 75 9.53 4.38 9.39
C THR A 75 10.70 3.56 8.87
N LYS A 76 10.47 2.62 7.94
CA LYS A 76 11.48 1.67 7.46
C LYS A 76 11.83 1.90 6.00
N TRP A 77 13.04 1.48 5.65
CA TRP A 77 13.55 1.46 4.29
C TRP A 77 13.68 0.03 3.81
N TYR A 78 13.39 -0.20 2.53
CA TYR A 78 13.51 -1.51 1.90
C TYR A 78 14.33 -1.38 0.63
N GLN A 79 15.28 -2.29 0.44
CA GLN A 79 16.08 -2.40 -0.77
C GLN A 79 15.50 -3.52 -1.63
N LEU A 80 15.25 -3.23 -2.91
CA LEU A 80 14.92 -4.26 -3.89
C LEU A 80 16.19 -5.08 -4.22
N LYS A 81 16.05 -6.40 -4.31
CA LYS A 81 17.14 -7.28 -4.78
C LYS A 81 17.48 -7.00 -6.25
N GLU A 82 18.67 -7.39 -6.68
CA GLU A 82 19.12 -7.19 -8.06
C GLU A 82 18.29 -8.01 -9.06
N ILE A 83 18.01 -9.28 -8.72
CA ILE A 83 17.21 -10.17 -9.56
C ILE A 83 15.73 -9.97 -9.22
N GLN A 84 14.96 -9.54 -10.22
CA GLN A 84 13.54 -9.23 -10.10
C GLN A 84 12.72 -10.00 -11.13
N PRO A 85 11.47 -10.38 -10.81
CA PRO A 85 10.59 -11.09 -11.74
C PRO A 85 10.07 -10.22 -12.89
N THR A 86 10.19 -8.90 -12.77
CA THR A 86 9.81 -7.92 -13.80
C THR A 86 10.85 -6.82 -13.88
N THR A 87 10.91 -6.11 -15.01
CA THR A 87 11.70 -4.89 -15.15
C THR A 87 11.18 -3.83 -14.18
N VAL A 88 12.06 -3.40 -13.29
CA VAL A 88 11.83 -2.31 -12.34
C VAL A 88 12.55 -1.06 -12.83
N ARG A 89 11.85 0.07 -12.85
CA ARG A 89 12.47 1.36 -13.20
C ARG A 89 12.51 2.31 -11.98
N PRO A 90 13.57 3.12 -11.83
CA PRO A 90 13.56 4.22 -10.89
C PRO A 90 12.38 5.16 -11.13
N LYS A 91 11.83 5.73 -10.05
CA LYS A 91 10.65 6.62 -10.05
C LYS A 91 9.34 5.96 -10.49
N GLU A 92 9.33 4.66 -10.66
CA GLU A 92 8.10 3.90 -10.92
C GLU A 92 7.30 3.73 -9.62
N HIS A 93 5.98 3.57 -9.77
CA HIS A 93 5.08 3.34 -8.65
C HIS A 93 4.93 1.85 -8.35
N VAL A 94 4.99 1.52 -7.06
CA VAL A 94 4.83 0.16 -6.53
C VAL A 94 3.73 0.17 -5.47
N ILE A 95 2.95 -0.90 -5.41
CA ILE A 95 1.91 -1.08 -4.40
C ILE A 95 2.51 -1.91 -3.28
N ILE A 96 2.52 -1.37 -2.06
CA ILE A 96 2.87 -2.11 -0.86
C ILE A 96 1.58 -2.66 -0.27
N GLU A 97 1.53 -3.97 -0.10
CA GLU A 97 0.38 -4.71 0.41
C GLU A 97 0.71 -5.16 1.83
N GLU A 98 -0.01 -4.64 2.83
CA GLU A 98 0.03 -5.18 4.19
C GLU A 98 -1.05 -6.24 4.33
N TRP A 99 -0.63 -7.50 4.40
CA TRP A 99 -1.54 -8.64 4.54
C TRP A 99 -2.09 -8.73 5.97
N ILE A 100 -3.17 -9.48 6.16
CA ILE A 100 -3.84 -9.65 7.47
C ILE A 100 -2.90 -10.28 8.51
N ASP A 101 -1.96 -11.11 8.07
CA ASP A 101 -0.93 -11.72 8.92
C ASP A 101 0.19 -10.74 9.35
N GLY A 102 0.18 -9.50 8.82
CA GLY A 102 1.16 -8.48 9.09
C GLY A 102 2.41 -8.54 8.19
N THR A 103 2.44 -9.43 7.21
CA THR A 103 3.51 -9.48 6.22
C THR A 103 3.39 -8.34 5.21
N LEU A 104 4.53 -7.96 4.62
CA LEU A 104 4.62 -6.90 3.62
C LEU A 104 5.02 -7.48 2.28
N HIS A 105 4.22 -7.20 1.27
CA HIS A 105 4.47 -7.59 -0.11
C HIS A 105 4.57 -6.35 -0.99
N PHE A 106 5.43 -6.40 -1.99
CA PHE A 106 5.76 -5.25 -2.84
C PHE A 106 5.37 -5.59 -4.27
N ASN A 107 4.16 -5.21 -4.65
CA ASN A 107 3.60 -5.57 -5.94
C ASN A 107 3.89 -4.51 -7.02
N LEU A 108 4.49 -4.95 -8.12
CA LEU A 108 4.64 -4.17 -9.34
C LEU A 108 4.04 -4.96 -10.51
N ARG A 109 3.00 -4.40 -11.15
CA ARG A 109 2.31 -5.02 -12.30
C ARG A 109 1.84 -6.46 -12.05
N GLY A 110 1.48 -6.81 -10.82
CA GLY A 110 1.05 -8.15 -10.45
C GLY A 110 2.18 -9.07 -9.99
N TYR A 111 3.44 -8.66 -10.07
CA TYR A 111 4.58 -9.43 -9.57
C TYR A 111 5.02 -8.93 -8.19
N ASP A 112 5.23 -9.85 -7.26
CA ASP A 112 5.82 -9.53 -5.95
C ASP A 112 7.34 -9.39 -6.09
N LEU A 113 7.88 -8.27 -5.63
CA LEU A 113 9.28 -7.91 -5.78
C LEU A 113 10.09 -8.40 -4.56
N PRO A 114 11.10 -9.26 -4.77
CA PRO A 114 12.02 -9.63 -3.71
C PRO A 114 12.76 -8.41 -3.13
N HIS A 115 12.70 -8.26 -1.81
CA HIS A 115 13.24 -7.12 -1.09
C HIS A 115 13.77 -7.53 0.29
N PHE A 116 14.51 -6.64 0.95
CA PHE A 116 14.94 -6.82 2.33
C PHE A 116 14.94 -5.47 3.09
N PRO A 117 14.68 -5.48 4.41
CA PRO A 117 14.68 -4.26 5.20
C PRO A 117 16.10 -3.71 5.39
N LEU A 118 16.22 -2.39 5.35
CA LEU A 118 17.42 -1.65 5.72
C LEU A 118 17.22 -0.99 7.10
N PRO A 119 18.23 -1.05 7.99
CA PRO A 119 18.14 -0.44 9.33
C PRO A 119 18.12 1.08 9.27
N GLU A 120 18.83 1.67 8.31
CA GLU A 120 18.96 3.11 8.14
C GLU A 120 18.72 3.52 6.69
N ARG A 121 18.48 4.81 6.50
CA ARG A 121 18.38 5.39 5.16
C ARG A 121 19.71 5.18 4.42
N PRO A 122 19.70 4.61 3.21
CA PRO A 122 20.90 4.51 2.41
C PRO A 122 21.46 5.90 2.12
N LEU A 123 22.78 6.04 2.28
CA LEU A 123 23.47 7.29 2.02
C LEU A 123 23.33 7.62 0.54
N LYS A 124 22.83 8.82 0.24
CA LYS A 124 22.79 9.31 -1.14
C LYS A 124 24.21 9.37 -1.67
N MET A 125 24.56 8.50 -2.61
CA MET A 125 25.78 8.64 -3.39
C MET A 125 25.67 9.93 -4.20
N LYS A 126 26.43 10.95 -3.83
CA LYS A 126 26.58 12.17 -4.63
C LYS A 126 27.40 11.80 -5.86
N THR A 127 26.76 11.40 -6.94
CA THR A 127 27.41 11.46 -8.25
C THR A 127 27.52 12.94 -8.61
N ASN A 128 28.72 13.50 -8.45
CA ASN A 128 29.03 14.75 -9.12
C ASN A 128 28.83 14.48 -10.62
N PRO A 129 27.95 15.20 -11.32
CA PRO A 129 27.91 15.07 -12.77
C PRO A 129 29.31 15.43 -13.27
N THR A 130 29.99 14.47 -13.90
CA THR A 130 31.24 14.77 -14.59
C THR A 130 30.86 15.74 -15.70
N ILE A 131 31.14 17.01 -15.46
CA ILE A 131 30.91 18.04 -16.46
C ILE A 131 31.87 17.70 -17.60
N LEU A 132 31.35 17.26 -18.74
CA LEU A 132 32.14 17.00 -19.96
C LEU A 132 32.55 18.33 -20.62
N THR A 133 32.97 19.32 -19.83
CA THR A 133 33.49 20.56 -20.35
C THR A 133 34.81 20.92 -19.67
N THR A 134 35.79 21.27 -20.50
CA THR A 134 37.14 21.64 -20.08
C THR A 134 37.18 23.01 -19.37
N HIS A 135 36.09 23.79 -19.42
CA HIS A 135 36.01 25.14 -18.88
C HIS A 135 34.91 25.30 -17.82
N LYS A 136 35.08 26.25 -16.89
CA LYS A 136 34.03 26.60 -15.93
C LYS A 136 32.84 27.22 -16.69
N LEU A 137 31.62 26.90 -16.27
CA LEU A 137 30.40 27.49 -16.82
C LEU A 137 30.52 29.03 -16.80
N ASN A 138 30.56 29.65 -17.99
CA ASN A 138 30.76 31.10 -18.17
C ASN A 138 29.51 31.95 -17.86
N TRP A 139 28.46 31.35 -17.32
CA TRP A 139 27.23 32.08 -17.02
C TRP A 139 27.40 32.97 -15.79
N LYS A 140 27.34 34.28 -16.01
CA LYS A 140 27.17 35.29 -14.95
C LYS A 140 25.76 35.86 -15.09
N ALA A 141 25.01 35.88 -13.99
CA ALA A 141 23.72 36.56 -13.98
C ALA A 141 23.93 38.05 -14.36
N PRO A 142 23.08 38.63 -15.22
CA PRO A 142 23.16 40.05 -15.54
C PRO A 142 22.92 40.89 -14.28
N VAL A 143 23.70 41.96 -14.13
CA VAL A 143 23.74 42.83 -12.93
C VAL A 143 22.39 43.46 -12.60
N ASN A 144 21.49 43.62 -13.58
CA ASN A 144 20.17 44.20 -13.37
C ASN A 144 19.09 43.12 -13.28
N ARG A 145 18.82 42.64 -12.06
CA ARG A 145 17.68 41.75 -11.76
C ARG A 145 16.49 42.60 -11.29
N LEU A 146 15.48 42.74 -12.15
CA LEU A 146 14.28 43.56 -11.96
C LEU A 146 13.33 43.13 -10.81
N TRP A 147 13.70 42.17 -9.95
CA TRP A 147 12.86 41.67 -8.84
C TRP A 147 13.50 41.84 -7.45
N GLU A 148 14.63 42.56 -7.33
CA GLU A 148 15.20 42.99 -6.04
C GLU A 148 14.64 44.35 -5.56
N LEU A 149 13.70 44.94 -6.29
CA LEU A 149 13.02 46.19 -5.92
C LEU A 149 11.51 45.95 -5.72
N SER A 150 11.15 45.31 -4.60
CA SER A 150 9.81 45.39 -3.98
C SER A 150 9.91 45.05 -2.50
#